data_AF-A0A7C1NC33-F1
#
_entry.id   AF-A0A7C1NC33-F1
#
_cell.length_a   1.000
_cell.length_b   1.000
_cell.length_c   1.000
_cell.angle_alpha   90.00
_cell.angle_beta   90.00
_cell.angle_gamma   90.00
#
_symmetry.space_group_name_H-M   'P 1'
#
loop_
_entity.id
_entity.type
_entity.pdbx_description
1 polymer ?
#
loop_
_entity_poly.entity_id
_entity_poly.type
_entity_poly.pdbx_seq_one_letter_code
_entity_poly.pdbx_strand_id
1 'polypeptide(L)'
;MKLETAFSMDTSGIKYGPGVTREIGWDMEEQGSHRVMVVTDANLTESEPVAVTLESLRKHGIDAVLFDQASVEPTDISFKEAIKFAEDGNFDGFV
;
A
#
# COMPACT_ATOMS: atom_id res chain seq x y z
N MET A 1 -44.17 -0.57 -14.59
CA MET A 1 -42.95 -0.26 -13.81
C MET A 1 -42.01 0.54 -14.70
N LYS A 2 -41.56 1.71 -14.23
CA LYS A 2 -40.51 2.48 -14.92
C LYS A 2 -39.18 1.95 -14.39
N LEU A 3 -38.34 1.40 -15.25
CA LEU A 3 -37.01 0.90 -14.87
C LEU A 3 -36.02 2.06 -14.95
N GLU A 4 -35.02 2.07 -14.06
CA GLU A 4 -33.86 2.94 -14.24
C GLU A 4 -33.01 2.45 -15.42
N THR A 5 -32.44 3.40 -16.18
CA THR A 5 -31.72 3.12 -17.44
C THR A 5 -30.28 3.60 -17.44
N ALA A 6 -29.79 4.13 -16.31
CA ALA A 6 -28.43 4.62 -16.17
C ALA A 6 -27.90 4.31 -14.77
N PHE A 7 -26.69 3.76 -14.69
CA PHE A 7 -25.99 3.45 -13.45
C PHE A 7 -24.54 3.89 -13.59
N SER A 8 -23.97 4.46 -12.54
CA SER A 8 -22.53 4.69 -12.47
C SER A 8 -21.86 3.46 -11.87
N MET A 9 -20.80 2.99 -12.51
CA MET A 9 -19.98 1.90 -12.02
C MET A 9 -18.56 2.44 -11.83
N ASP A 10 -18.14 2.50 -10.58
CA ASP A 10 -16.75 2.77 -10.24
C ASP A 10 -15.99 1.44 -10.29
N THR A 11 -15.03 1.33 -11.19
CA THR A 11 -14.23 0.11 -11.33
C THR A 11 -12.95 0.25 -10.54
N SER A 12 -12.70 -0.68 -9.62
CA SER A 12 -11.41 -0.75 -8.94
C SER A 12 -10.27 -0.91 -9.96
N GLY A 13 -9.19 -0.14 -9.80
CA GLY A 13 -7.97 -0.27 -10.59
C GLY A 13 -7.26 -1.58 -10.26
N ILE A 14 -7.71 -2.69 -10.83
CA ILE A 14 -7.15 -4.02 -10.60
C ILE A 14 -6.07 -4.29 -11.65
N LYS A 15 -4.85 -4.56 -11.18
CA LYS A 15 -3.76 -5.09 -12.00
C LYS A 15 -3.56 -6.56 -11.67
N TYR A 16 -3.39 -7.39 -12.70
CA TYR A 16 -3.25 -8.84 -12.54
C TYR A 16 -2.20 -9.40 -13.50
N GLY A 17 -1.37 -10.30 -12.98
CA GLY A 17 -0.39 -11.04 -13.76
C GLY A 17 0.94 -11.21 -13.00
N PRO A 18 1.80 -12.15 -13.41
CA PRO A 18 3.14 -12.26 -12.87
C PRO A 18 3.92 -10.96 -13.04
N GLY A 19 4.48 -10.44 -11.95
CA GLY A 19 5.38 -9.28 -11.99
C GLY A 19 4.74 -7.92 -11.66
N VAL A 20 3.41 -7.82 -11.58
CA VAL A 20 2.69 -6.55 -11.37
C VAL A 20 3.08 -5.79 -10.09
N THR A 21 3.58 -6.47 -9.06
CA THR A 21 4.14 -5.82 -7.85
C THR A 21 5.28 -4.84 -8.18
N ARG A 22 5.97 -5.02 -9.31
CA ARG A 22 7.04 -4.10 -9.76
C ARG A 22 6.51 -2.74 -10.21
N GLU A 23 5.21 -2.61 -10.44
CA GLU A 23 4.57 -1.36 -10.88
C GLU A 23 4.19 -0.45 -9.71
N ILE A 24 4.27 -0.91 -8.45
CA ILE A 24 3.87 -0.13 -7.28
C ILE A 24 4.61 1.21 -7.17
N GLY A 25 5.89 1.25 -7.53
CA GLY A 25 6.66 2.50 -7.60
C GLY A 25 6.06 3.51 -8.57
N TRP A 26 5.68 3.08 -9.78
CA TRP A 26 4.98 3.92 -10.76
C TRP A 26 3.62 4.38 -10.24
N ASP A 27 2.85 3.47 -9.63
CA ASP A 27 1.50 3.79 -9.13
C ASP A 27 1.53 4.82 -8.00
N MET A 28 2.53 4.77 -7.12
CA MET A 28 2.71 5.74 -6.04
C MET A 28 3.28 7.07 -6.56
N GLU A 29 4.15 7.03 -7.57
CA GLU A 29 4.63 8.24 -8.26
C GLU A 29 3.50 8.99 -8.95
N GLU A 30 2.62 8.30 -9.69
CA GLU A 30 1.44 8.90 -10.34
C GLU A 30 0.44 9.49 -9.33
N GLN A 31 0.40 8.96 -8.11
CA GLN A 31 -0.39 9.51 -7.00
C GLN A 31 0.31 10.68 -6.28
N GLY A 32 1.56 11.01 -6.65
CA GLY A 32 2.34 12.09 -6.05
C GLY A 32 2.88 11.76 -4.65
N SER A 33 3.00 10.48 -4.30
CA SER A 33 3.59 10.07 -3.02
C SER A 33 5.11 10.19 -3.05
N HIS A 34 5.70 10.67 -1.96
CA HIS A 34 7.15 10.85 -1.82
C HIS A 34 7.73 10.06 -0.64
N ARG A 35 6.92 9.83 0.41
CA ARG A 35 7.29 9.05 1.59
C ARG A 35 6.17 8.06 1.90
N VAL A 36 6.43 6.79 1.60
CA VAL A 36 5.44 5.72 1.66
C VAL A 36 5.71 4.79 2.84
N MET A 37 4.67 4.53 3.63
CA MET A 37 4.68 3.48 4.64
C MET A 37 4.26 2.16 4.01
N VAL A 38 5.15 1.17 4.01
CA VAL A 38 4.84 -0.20 3.58
C VAL A 38 4.42 -1.00 4.80
N VAL A 39 3.19 -1.50 4.80
CA VAL A 39 2.57 -2.17 5.96
C VAL A 39 2.59 -3.68 5.75
N THR A 40 3.16 -4.42 6.70
CA THR A 40 3.20 -5.89 6.63
C THR A 40 3.18 -6.55 8.00
N ASP A 41 3.06 -7.86 8.01
CA ASP A 41 3.25 -8.72 9.19
C ASP A 41 4.72 -9.15 9.27
N ALA A 42 5.24 -9.31 10.49
CA ALA A 42 6.64 -9.63 10.75
C ALA A 42 7.12 -10.91 10.06
N ASN A 43 6.23 -11.88 9.79
CA ASN A 43 6.60 -13.12 9.10
C ASN A 43 6.78 -12.93 7.59
N LEU A 44 6.34 -11.80 7.03
CA LEU A 44 6.46 -11.48 5.61
C LEU A 44 7.59 -10.50 5.31
N THR A 45 8.25 -9.92 6.32
CA THR A 45 9.32 -8.93 6.15
C THR A 45 10.42 -9.39 5.19
N GLU A 46 10.79 -10.68 5.23
CA GLU A 46 11.84 -11.25 4.37
C GLU A 46 11.30 -11.90 3.08
N SER A 47 10.00 -11.75 2.80
CA SER A 47 9.37 -12.36 1.62
C SER A 47 9.69 -11.59 0.33
N GLU A 48 9.67 -12.30 -0.80
CA GLU A 48 9.89 -11.70 -2.13
C GLU A 48 8.93 -10.53 -2.43
N PRO A 49 7.61 -10.61 -2.15
CA PRO A 49 6.71 -9.49 -2.42
C PRO A 49 7.08 -8.19 -1.70
N VAL A 50 7.50 -8.27 -0.44
CA VAL A 50 7.94 -7.09 0.34
C VAL A 50 9.24 -6.54 -0.24
N ALA A 51 10.20 -7.40 -0.55
CA ALA A 51 11.46 -6.98 -1.18
C ALA A 51 11.24 -6.29 -2.53
N VAL A 52 10.39 -6.86 -3.39
CA VAL A 52 10.06 -6.29 -4.71
C VAL A 52 9.34 -4.94 -4.58
N THR A 53 8.44 -4.81 -3.61
CA THR A 53 7.72 -3.55 -3.33
C THR A 53 8.69 -2.46 -2.90
N LEU A 54 9.56 -2.74 -1.93
CA LEU A 54 10.58 -1.80 -1.45
C LEU A 54 11.57 -1.41 -2.56
N GLU A 55 11.99 -2.37 -3.38
CA GLU A 55 12.86 -2.11 -4.53
C GLU A 55 12.16 -1.22 -5.57
N SER A 56 10.89 -1.51 -5.88
CA SER A 56 10.10 -0.73 -6.83
C SER A 56 9.96 0.72 -6.38
N LEU A 57 9.53 0.96 -5.14
CA LEU A 57 9.42 2.32 -4.57
C LEU A 57 10.76 3.07 -4.61
N ARG A 58 11.86 2.42 -4.18
CA ARG A 58 13.20 3.02 -4.20
C ARG A 58 13.67 3.39 -5.61
N LYS A 59 13.36 2.59 -6.64
CA LYS A 59 13.70 2.89 -8.03
C LYS A 59 13.02 4.15 -8.56
N HIS A 60 11.84 4.48 -8.02
CA HIS A 60 11.10 5.71 -8.32
C HIS A 60 11.46 6.87 -7.39
N GLY A 61 12.51 6.73 -6.56
CA GLY A 61 12.97 7.79 -5.66
C GLY A 61 12.04 8.04 -4.46
N ILE A 62 11.12 7.11 -4.19
CA ILE A 62 10.18 7.19 -3.06
C ILE A 62 10.87 6.68 -1.79
N ASP A 63 10.77 7.44 -0.71
CA ASP A 63 11.26 7.02 0.60
C ASP A 63 10.30 6.02 1.22
N ALA A 64 10.63 4.74 1.08
CA ALA A 64 9.84 3.62 1.57
C ALA A 64 10.30 3.15 2.95
N VAL A 65 9.41 3.23 3.93
CA VAL A 65 9.66 2.77 5.31
C VAL A 65 8.73 1.62 5.64
N LEU A 66 9.31 0.52 6.10
CA LEU A 66 8.56 -0.68 6.47
C LEU A 66 8.02 -0.56 7.90
N PHE A 67 6.74 -0.89 8.07
CA PHE A 67 6.10 -1.18 9.34
C PHE A 67 5.63 -2.63 9.32
N ASP A 68 6.27 -3.49 10.10
CA ASP A 68 6.05 -4.94 10.10
C ASP A 68 5.30 -5.45 11.34
N GLN A 69 4.71 -4.55 12.11
CA GLN A 69 4.00 -4.87 13.35
C GLN A 69 2.47 -5.00 13.14
N ALA A 70 2.02 -5.15 11.89
CA ALA A 70 0.60 -5.40 11.64
C ALA A 70 0.21 -6.80 12.16
N SER A 71 -0.86 -6.85 12.95
CA SER A 71 -1.37 -8.10 13.53
C SER A 71 -2.41 -8.76 12.61
N VAL A 72 -2.33 -10.08 12.46
CA VAL A 72 -3.40 -10.89 11.85
C VAL A 72 -4.65 -10.82 12.74
N GLU A 73 -5.81 -10.54 12.15
CA GLU A 73 -7.04 -10.15 12.89
C GLU A 73 -6.79 -8.91 13.76
N PRO A 74 -6.59 -7.73 13.14
CA PRO A 74 -6.01 -6.58 13.81
C PRO A 74 -6.84 -6.10 14.99
N THR A 75 -6.14 -5.87 16.11
CA THR A 75 -6.70 -5.31 17.34
C THR A 75 -6.70 -3.78 17.30
N ASP A 76 -7.46 -3.15 18.20
CA ASP A 76 -7.45 -1.69 18.32
C ASP A 76 -6.06 -1.15 18.70
N ILE A 77 -5.27 -1.95 19.43
CA ILE A 77 -3.87 -1.64 19.76
C ILE A 77 -3.02 -1.61 18.49
N SER A 78 -3.08 -2.66 17.65
CA SER A 78 -2.30 -2.72 16.40
C SER A 78 -2.63 -1.54 15.47
N PHE A 79 -3.91 -1.17 15.36
CA PHE A 79 -4.29 0.03 14.61
C PHE A 79 -3.72 1.32 15.19
N LYS A 80 -3.78 1.51 16.50
CA LYS A 80 -3.24 2.71 17.16
C LYS A 80 -1.73 2.83 16.98
N GLU A 81 -1.01 1.72 17.01
CA GLU A 81 0.43 1.68 16.76
C GLU A 81 0.76 2.06 15.32
N ALA A 82 0.04 1.52 14.34
CA ALA A 82 0.20 1.88 12.93
C ALA A 82 -0.14 3.36 12.67
N ILE A 83 -1.22 3.88 13.26
CA ILE A 83 -1.61 5.30 13.15
C ILE A 83 -0.52 6.20 13.74
N LYS A 84 -0.05 5.88 14.95
CA LYS A 84 1.02 6.67 15.58
C LYS A 84 2.29 6.67 14.73
N PHE A 85 2.68 5.51 14.21
CA PHE A 85 3.83 5.42 13.31
C PHE A 85 3.61 6.23 12.04
N ALA A 86 2.39 6.21 11.49
CA ALA A 86 2.04 6.97 10.31
C ALA A 86 2.13 8.49 10.53
N GLU A 87 1.59 8.97 11.66
CA GLU A 87 1.64 10.38 12.06
C GLU A 87 3.07 10.86 12.33
N ASP A 88 3.84 10.10 13.14
CA ASP A 88 5.22 10.43 13.49
C ASP A 88 6.14 10.42 12.25
N GLY A 89 5.85 9.54 11.29
CA GLY A 89 6.61 9.39 10.05
C GLY A 89 6.21 10.35 8.93
N ASN A 90 5.13 11.12 9.08
CA ASN A 90 4.60 12.07 8.09
C ASN A 90 4.54 11.50 6.67
N PHE A 91 3.96 10.29 6.55
CA PHE A 91 3.81 9.59 5.28
C PHE A 91 2.69 10.22 4.44
N ASP A 92 2.87 10.22 3.13
CA ASP A 92 1.92 10.71 2.14
C ASP A 92 1.36 9.60 1.23
N GLY A 93 1.78 8.35 1.46
CA GLY A 93 1.22 7.16 0.82
C GLY A 93 1.37 5.91 1.68
N PHE A 94 0.52 4.92 1.41
CA PHE A 94 0.49 3.63 2.12
C PHE A 94 0.41 2.49 1.11
N VAL A 95 1.24 1.46 1.30
CA VAL A 95 1.25 0.22 0.51
C VAL A 95 1.06 -0.97 1.43
#